data_AF-A0A4P9UN87-F1
#
_entry.id   AF-A0A4P9UN87-F1
#
_cell.length_a   1.000
_cell.length_b   1.000
_cell.length_c   1.000
_cell.angle_alpha   90.00
_cell.angle_beta   90.00
_cell.angle_gamma   90.00
#
_symmetry.space_group_name_H-M   'P 1'
#
loop_
_entity.id
_entity.type
_entity.pdbx_description
1 polymer ?
#
loop_
_entity_poly.entity_id
_entity_poly.type
_entity_poly.pdbx_seq_one_letter_code
_entity_poly.pdbx_strand_id
1 'polypeptide(L)'
;MRSQVFEGKSWEAYETMREKDKQLHKALCKLLKEMLRSNDPASGLGRPEPLKHNLSGLWSKRISQRDRLIYRFDERSIYIFAIGGHYDQL
;
A
#
# COMPACT_ATOMS: atom_id res chain seq x y z
N MET A 1 -8.65 15.46 -3.90
CA MET A 1 -8.11 14.32 -3.13
C MET A 1 -8.46 13.06 -3.88
N ARG A 2 -7.51 12.14 -4.03
CA ARG A 2 -7.80 10.84 -4.66
C ARG A 2 -8.68 9.98 -3.76
N SER A 3 -9.47 9.10 -4.34
CA SER A 3 -10.16 8.02 -3.63
C SER A 3 -9.18 6.91 -3.27
N GLN A 4 -9.52 6.12 -2.25
CA GLN A 4 -8.80 4.89 -1.90
C GLN A 4 -9.70 3.70 -2.20
N VAL A 5 -9.19 2.73 -2.93
CA VAL A 5 -9.90 1.50 -3.33
C VAL A 5 -9.09 0.31 -2.84
N PHE A 6 -9.73 -0.58 -2.09
CA PHE A 6 -9.15 -1.86 -1.68
C PHE A 6 -9.58 -2.92 -2.70
N GLU A 7 -8.61 -3.54 -3.37
CA GLU A 7 -8.83 -4.59 -4.37
C GLU A 7 -8.75 -5.98 -3.75
N GLY A 8 -9.56 -6.91 -4.24
CA GLY A 8 -9.54 -8.31 -3.81
C GLY A 8 -9.63 -8.45 -2.29
N LYS A 9 -8.68 -9.20 -1.70
CA LYS A 9 -8.62 -9.49 -0.26
C LYS A 9 -7.85 -8.46 0.58
N SER A 10 -7.50 -7.32 -0.01
CA SER A 10 -6.66 -6.32 0.67
C SER A 10 -7.38 -5.64 1.84
N TRP A 11 -8.72 -5.59 1.81
CA TRP A 11 -9.53 -5.10 2.91
C TRP A 11 -9.42 -6.00 4.15
N GLU A 12 -9.51 -7.32 3.96
CA GLU A 12 -9.37 -8.31 5.03
C GLU A 12 -7.96 -8.32 5.62
N ALA A 13 -6.94 -8.12 4.78
CA ALA A 13 -5.56 -7.95 5.23
C ALA A 13 -5.39 -6.68 6.08
N TYR A 14 -6.04 -5.58 5.68
CA TYR A 14 -6.07 -4.34 6.45
C TYR A 14 -6.72 -4.55 7.83
N GLU A 15 -7.91 -5.15 7.89
CA GLU A 15 -8.61 -5.40 9.16
C GLU A 15 -7.85 -6.39 10.04
N THR A 16 -7.29 -7.47 9.47
CA THR A 16 -6.46 -8.42 10.21
C THR A 16 -5.24 -7.73 10.82
N MET A 17 -4.56 -6.85 10.09
CA MET A 17 -3.43 -6.08 10.59
C MET A 17 -3.86 -5.11 11.70
N ARG A 18 -5.01 -4.45 11.55
CA ARG A 18 -5.57 -3.53 12.55
C ARG A 18 -5.78 -4.21 13.91
N GLU A 19 -6.23 -5.46 13.90
CA GLU A 19 -6.47 -6.24 15.12
C GLU A 19 -5.18 -6.81 15.72
N LYS A 20 -4.33 -7.42 14.88
CA LYS A 20 -3.16 -8.19 15.33
C LYS A 20 -1.92 -7.36 15.60
N ASP A 21 -1.68 -6.30 14.83
CA ASP A 21 -0.49 -5.46 14.94
C ASP A 21 -0.84 -3.97 14.81
N LYS A 22 -1.20 -3.38 15.94
CA LYS A 22 -1.58 -1.95 16.04
C LYS A 22 -0.43 -1.02 15.68
N GLN A 23 0.83 -1.43 15.83
CA GLN A 23 1.98 -0.58 15.51
C GLN A 23 2.19 -0.53 14.01
N LEU A 24 2.13 -1.68 13.35
CA LEU A 24 2.22 -1.79 11.89
C LEU A 24 1.02 -1.10 11.21
N HIS A 25 -0.19 -1.29 11.76
CA HIS A 25 -1.39 -0.60 11.28
C HIS A 25 -1.27 0.93 11.34
N LYS A 26 -0.71 1.49 12.43
CA LYS A 26 -0.43 2.93 12.53
C LYS A 26 0.56 3.39 11.47
N ALA A 27 1.61 2.61 11.18
CA ALA A 27 2.57 2.92 10.12
C ALA A 27 1.90 2.93 8.74
N LEU A 28 1.06 1.94 8.45
CA LEU A 28 0.26 1.89 7.23
C LEU A 28 -0.67 3.10 7.11
N CYS A 29 -1.41 3.44 8.17
CA CYS A 29 -2.29 4.61 8.18
C CYS A 29 -1.54 5.91 7.87
N LYS A 30 -0.29 6.04 8.34
CA LYS A 30 0.55 7.20 8.03
C LYS A 30 0.90 7.26 6.55
N LEU A 31 1.25 6.13 5.93
CA LEU A 31 1.50 6.05 4.48
C LEU A 31 0.24 6.40 3.69
N LEU A 32 -0.90 5.79 4.01
CA LEU A 32 -2.16 6.03 3.29
C LEU A 32 -2.59 7.51 3.38
N LYS A 33 -2.48 8.13 4.56
CA LYS A 33 -2.78 9.55 4.76
C LYS A 33 -1.85 10.46 3.96
N GLU A 34 -0.57 10.11 3.85
CA GLU A 34 0.41 10.85 3.05
C GLU A 34 0.07 10.76 1.57
N MET A 35 -0.17 9.55 1.05
CA MET A 35 -0.51 9.32 -0.35
C MET A 35 -1.81 10.03 -0.78
N LEU A 36 -2.81 10.09 0.10
CA LEU A 36 -4.08 10.78 -0.17
C LEU A 36 -3.94 12.31 -0.20
N ARG A 37 -2.93 12.86 0.50
CA ARG A 37 -2.63 14.29 0.55
C ARG A 37 -1.63 14.72 -0.51
N SER A 38 -0.75 13.81 -0.93
CA SER A 38 0.28 14.08 -1.93
C SER A 38 -0.31 14.15 -3.35
N ASN A 39 0.24 15.05 -4.16
CA ASN A 39 -0.02 15.08 -5.60
C ASN A 39 0.67 13.91 -6.33
N ASP A 40 1.74 13.36 -5.74
CA ASP A 40 2.54 12.27 -6.31
C ASP A 40 2.69 11.10 -5.33
N PRO A 41 1.88 10.02 -5.49
CA PRO A 41 2.04 8.80 -4.72
C PRO A 41 3.30 7.98 -5.05
N ALA A 42 4.06 8.31 -6.10
CA ALA A 42 5.33 7.66 -6.46
C ALA A 42 6.54 8.21 -5.68
N SER A 43 6.34 9.18 -4.80
CA SER A 43 7.39 9.74 -3.92
C SER A 43 6.95 9.72 -2.45
N GLY A 44 7.79 10.29 -1.58
CA GLY A 44 7.48 10.44 -0.16
C GLY A 44 7.80 9.22 0.71
N LEU A 45 6.94 8.95 1.70
CA LEU A 45 7.22 7.99 2.76
C LEU A 45 7.25 6.55 2.25
N GLY A 46 7.97 5.69 2.98
CA GLY A 46 8.03 4.27 2.71
C GLY A 46 8.93 3.88 1.54
N ARG A 47 9.77 4.80 1.01
CA ARG A 47 10.68 4.53 -0.13
C ARG A 47 9.94 3.84 -1.29
N PRO A 48 9.08 4.58 -2.02
CA PRO A 48 8.33 4.02 -3.12
C PRO A 48 9.26 3.44 -4.18
N GLU A 49 8.99 2.22 -4.61
CA GLU A 49 9.77 1.50 -5.61
C GLU A 49 8.81 0.98 -6.69
N PRO A 50 9.02 1.30 -7.99
CA PRO A 50 8.22 0.73 -9.06
C PRO A 50 8.55 -0.76 -9.22
N LEU A 51 7.51 -1.59 -9.31
CA LEU A 51 7.66 -3.02 -9.57
C LEU A 51 7.90 -3.27 -11.07
N LYS A 52 8.57 -4.40 -11.38
CA LYS A 52 9.06 -4.73 -12.72
C LYS A 52 8.39 -5.99 -13.27
N HIS A 53 8.65 -6.28 -14.55
CA HIS A 53 8.17 -7.48 -15.26
C HIS A 53 6.64 -7.59 -15.22
N ASN A 54 6.10 -8.72 -14.74
CA ASN A 54 4.67 -8.98 -14.68
C ASN A 54 3.90 -8.05 -13.72
N LEU A 55 4.63 -7.29 -12.88
CA LEU A 55 4.06 -6.32 -11.94
C LEU A 55 4.32 -4.87 -12.39
N SER A 56 4.73 -4.66 -13.65
CA SER A 56 4.94 -3.33 -14.20
C SER A 56 3.66 -2.49 -14.12
N GLY A 57 3.79 -1.24 -13.66
CA GLY A 57 2.66 -0.35 -13.37
C GLY A 57 2.16 -0.41 -11.93
N LEU A 58 2.65 -1.36 -11.12
CA LEU A 58 2.47 -1.36 -9.68
C LEU A 58 3.66 -0.73 -8.96
N TRP A 59 3.39 -0.30 -7.73
CA TRP A 59 4.33 0.34 -6.83
C TRP A 59 4.33 -0.38 -5.48
N SER A 60 5.48 -0.33 -4.82
CA SER A 60 5.69 -0.88 -3.49
C SER A 60 6.17 0.22 -2.54
N LYS A 61 5.51 0.37 -1.39
CA LYS A 61 5.99 1.18 -0.26
C LYS A 61 6.26 0.27 0.94
N ARG A 62 7.33 0.55 1.68
CA ARG A 62 7.69 -0.14 2.92
C ARG A 62 6.81 0.34 4.06
N ILE A 63 6.05 -0.58 4.65
CA ILE A 63 5.33 -0.36 5.91
C ILE A 63 6.30 -0.61 7.09
N SER A 64 7.08 -1.69 6.97
CA SER A 64 8.16 -2.06 7.90
C SER A 64 9.39 -2.54 7.11
N GLN A 65 10.40 -3.10 7.79
CA GLN A 65 11.50 -3.77 7.09
C GLN A 65 11.00 -4.92 6.20
N ARG A 66 9.98 -5.66 6.64
CA ARG A 66 9.47 -6.87 5.97
C ARG A 66 8.16 -6.63 5.21
N ASP A 67 7.30 -5.74 5.70
CA ASP A 67 5.96 -5.55 5.16
C ASP A 67 5.93 -4.48 4.06
N ARG A 68 5.10 -4.72 3.05
CA ARG A 68 4.92 -3.83 1.90
C ARG A 68 3.46 -3.48 1.69
N LEU A 69 3.23 -2.29 1.19
CA LEU A 69 1.98 -1.84 0.59
C LEU A 69 2.16 -1.87 -0.91
N ILE A 70 1.34 -2.65 -1.60
CA ILE A 70 1.38 -2.78 -3.07
C ILE A 70 0.18 -2.06 -3.64
N TYR A 71 0.44 -1.12 -4.55
CA TYR A 71 -0.59 -0.21 -5.04
C TYR A 71 -0.36 0.22 -6.48
N ARG A 72 -1.42 0.73 -7.09
CA ARG A 72 -1.39 1.56 -8.30
C ARG A 72 -2.09 2.87 -7.99
N PHE A 73 -1.86 3.89 -8.79
CA PHE A 73 -2.64 5.11 -8.72
C PHE A 73 -2.88 5.69 -10.11
N ASP A 74 -3.92 6.50 -10.23
CA ASP A 74 -4.19 7.38 -11.36
C ASP A 74 -4.59 8.78 -10.85
N GLU A 75 -5.18 9.61 -11.70
CA GLU A 75 -5.61 10.97 -11.32
C GLU A 75 -6.73 10.97 -10.26
N ARG A 76 -7.52 9.90 -10.19
CA ARG A 76 -8.73 9.83 -9.38
C ARG A 76 -8.56 8.97 -8.14
N SER A 77 -7.79 7.90 -8.23
CA SER A 77 -7.79 6.85 -7.22
C SER A 77 -6.41 6.26 -6.94
N ILE A 78 -6.25 5.74 -5.72
CA ILE A 78 -5.18 4.84 -5.30
C ILE A 78 -5.82 3.47 -5.07
N TYR A 79 -5.35 2.47 -5.80
CA TYR A 79 -5.81 1.09 -5.73
C TYR A 79 -4.80 0.28 -4.92
N ILE A 80 -5.26 -0.36 -3.86
CA ILE A 80 -4.44 -1.16 -2.96
C ILE A 80 -4.67 -2.63 -3.29
N PHE A 81 -3.61 -3.32 -3.72
CA PHE A 81 -3.68 -4.72 -4.13
C PHE A 81 -3.22 -5.69 -3.04
N ALA A 82 -2.25 -5.28 -2.21
CA ALA A 82 -1.75 -6.11 -1.12
C ALA A 82 -1.20 -5.26 0.02
N ILE A 83 -1.34 -5.79 1.23
CA ILE A 83 -0.84 -5.19 2.47
C ILE A 83 -0.17 -6.31 3.28
N GLY A 84 1.11 -6.16 3.58
CA GLY A 84 1.88 -7.13 4.36
C GLY A 84 3.02 -7.77 3.57
N GLY A 85 3.53 -8.89 4.08
CA GLY A 85 4.78 -9.52 3.65
C GLY A 85 4.70 -11.00 3.25
N HIS A 86 3.57 -11.45 2.68
CA HIS A 86 3.51 -12.80 2.08
C HIS A 86 3.26 -12.69 0.58
N TYR A 87 4.33 -12.43 -0.17
CA TYR A 87 4.34 -12.62 -1.63
C TYR A 87 4.34 -14.11 -2.04
N ASP A 88 4.41 -15.03 -1.07
CA ASP A 88 4.44 -16.48 -1.29
C ASP A 88 3.05 -17.09 -1.59
N GLN A 89 2.02 -16.28 -1.81
CA GLN A 89 0.64 -16.76 -2.07
C GLN A 89 -0.01 -16.17 -3.34
N LEU A 90 0.78 -15.65 -4.28
CA LEU A 90 0.31 -15.32 -5.64
C LEU A 90 0.71 -16.41 -6.63
#